data_AF-A0A956AWQ3-F1
#
_entry.id   AF-A0A956AWQ3-F1
#
_cell.length_a   1.000
_cell.length_b   1.000
_cell.length_c   1.000
_cell.angle_alpha   90.00
_cell.angle_beta   90.00
_cell.angle_gamma   90.00
#
_symmetry.space_group_name_H-M   'P 1'
#
loop_
_entity.id
_entity.type
_entity.pdbx_description
1 polymer ?
#
loop_
_entity_poly.entity_id
_entity_poly.type
_entity_poly.pdbx_seq_one_letter_code
_entity_poly.pdbx_strand_id
1 'polypeptide(L)'
;MADAPQENAAVHEAVNQRYKHGFVTDIEAEFLPPGLDRSVVEFISKKKGEPQWMLDWRLKAFEIWQGMTEPDWAKVGYPKIDYQAISYWSAPKQRPKSLDEVDPKLLETYEKLGVPLHERAALAGVAVDAVFDSVSVATTFRENLAEAGVIFCSISE
;
A
#
# COMPACT_ATOMS: atom_id res chain seq x y z
N MET A 1 52.86 18.85 6.30
CA MET A 1 51.51 19.42 6.50
C MET A 1 50.84 19.40 5.14
N ALA A 2 49.99 18.42 4.88
CA ALA A 2 49.26 18.29 3.62
C ALA A 2 47.79 18.55 3.93
N ASP A 3 47.21 19.50 3.19
CA ASP A 3 45.80 19.86 3.21
C ASP A 3 44.90 18.63 3.05
N ALA A 4 43.94 18.46 3.95
CA ALA A 4 42.87 17.50 3.78
C ALA A 4 41.82 18.09 2.83
N PRO A 5 41.39 17.39 1.77
CA PRO A 5 40.36 17.89 0.88
C PRO A 5 39.03 17.95 1.65
N GLN A 6 38.41 19.13 1.64
CA GLN A 6 37.11 19.41 2.23
C GLN A 6 36.02 18.72 1.39
N GLU A 7 35.92 17.40 1.50
CA GLU A 7 34.95 16.59 0.75
C GLU A 7 33.54 16.76 1.33
N ASN A 8 32.68 17.37 0.51
CA ASN A 8 31.24 17.07 0.44
C ASN A 8 30.40 17.31 1.71
N ALA A 9 30.70 18.35 2.49
CA ALA A 9 29.83 18.79 3.60
C ALA A 9 28.35 18.98 3.17
N ALA A 10 28.12 19.54 1.98
CA ALA A 10 26.77 19.72 1.43
C ALA A 10 26.04 18.39 1.12
N VAL A 11 26.78 17.35 0.72
CA VAL A 11 26.21 16.02 0.47
C VAL A 11 25.90 15.32 1.79
N HIS A 12 26.80 15.42 2.78
CA HIS A 12 26.54 14.90 4.11
C HIS A 12 25.34 15.57 4.79
N GLU A 13 25.14 16.87 4.56
CA GLU A 13 23.97 17.59 5.06
C GLU A 13 22.68 17.15 4.34
N ALA A 14 22.71 16.99 3.02
CA ALA A 14 21.57 16.48 2.26
C ALA A 14 21.19 15.03 2.62
N VAL A 15 22.17 14.17 2.87
CA VAL A 15 21.95 12.76 3.27
C VAL A 15 21.46 12.64 4.71
N ASN A 16 21.89 13.54 5.60
CA ASN A 16 21.46 13.57 7.01
C ASN A 16 20.14 14.34 7.25
N GLN A 17 19.58 14.98 6.22
CA GLN A 17 18.22 15.50 6.33
C GLN A 17 17.25 14.33 6.50
N ARG A 18 16.72 14.16 7.72
CA ARG A 18 15.61 13.25 7.97
C ARG A 18 14.49 13.58 6.99
N TYR A 19 14.00 12.56 6.30
CA TYR A 19 12.89 12.65 5.35
C TYR A 19 11.73 13.44 5.99
N LYS A 20 11.54 14.70 5.58
CA LYS A 20 10.55 15.62 6.17
C LYS A 20 9.11 15.32 5.71
N HIS A 21 8.95 14.42 4.76
CA HIS A 21 7.69 14.17 4.05
C HIS A 21 7.07 12.83 4.46
N GLY A 22 7.01 12.55 5.77
CA GLY A 22 6.06 11.55 6.27
C GLY A 22 4.66 12.10 6.03
N PHE A 23 4.04 11.78 4.90
CA PHE A 23 2.65 12.13 4.63
C PHE A 23 1.79 11.29 5.55
N VAL A 24 1.30 11.90 6.64
CA VAL A 24 0.32 11.29 7.53
C VAL A 24 -1.05 11.83 7.12
N THR A 25 -1.93 10.94 6.72
CA THR A 25 -3.32 11.27 6.39
C THR A 25 -4.18 10.88 7.58
N ASP A 26 -4.59 11.87 8.40
CA ASP A 26 -5.49 11.66 9.53
C ASP A 26 -6.91 11.37 9.03
N ILE A 27 -7.20 10.09 8.78
CA ILE A 27 -8.52 9.56 8.46
C ILE A 27 -8.90 8.55 9.54
N GLU A 28 -10.16 8.56 9.97
CA GLU A 28 -10.65 7.53 10.88
C GLU A 28 -10.67 6.17 10.17
N ALA A 29 -9.79 5.28 10.62
CA ALA A 29 -9.67 3.92 10.11
C ALA A 29 -10.00 2.87 11.20
N GLU A 30 -10.54 1.73 10.76
CA GLU A 30 -10.59 0.48 11.51
C GLU A 30 -9.29 -0.29 11.21
N PHE A 31 -8.51 -0.61 12.23
CA PHE A 31 -7.29 -1.40 12.10
C PHE A 31 -7.36 -2.66 12.96
N LEU A 32 -6.68 -3.71 12.51
CA LEU A 32 -6.39 -4.86 13.36
C LEU A 32 -5.20 -4.55 14.28
N PRO A 33 -5.16 -5.12 15.50
CA PRO A 33 -3.97 -5.02 16.34
C PRO A 33 -2.75 -5.65 15.63
N PRO A 34 -1.53 -5.24 16.00
CA PRO A 34 -0.32 -5.86 15.49
C PRO A 34 -0.29 -7.37 15.78
N GLY A 35 0.23 -8.13 14.80
CA GLY A 35 0.37 -9.57 14.91
C GLY A 35 -0.10 -10.28 13.66
N LEU A 36 0.55 -11.40 13.36
CA LEU A 36 0.14 -12.30 12.29
C LEU A 36 -0.11 -13.69 12.85
N ASP A 37 -1.37 -14.06 12.87
CA ASP A 37 -1.83 -15.40 13.22
C ASP A 37 -2.95 -15.86 12.28
N ARG A 38 -3.44 -17.08 12.52
CA ARG A 38 -4.53 -17.68 11.76
C ARG A 38 -5.82 -16.83 11.81
N SER A 39 -6.14 -16.23 12.96
CA SER A 39 -7.36 -15.43 13.13
C SER A 39 -7.32 -14.15 12.29
N VAL A 40 -6.14 -13.55 12.13
CA VAL A 40 -5.92 -12.41 11.24
C VAL A 40 -6.17 -12.80 9.78
N VAL A 41 -5.65 -13.95 9.35
CA VAL A 41 -5.87 -14.46 7.97
C VAL A 41 -7.37 -14.72 7.72
N GLU A 42 -8.05 -15.39 8.65
CA GLU A 42 -9.49 -15.65 8.58
C GLU A 42 -10.31 -14.35 8.57
N PHE A 43 -9.93 -13.38 9.41
CA PHE A 43 -10.58 -12.07 9.46
C PHE A 43 -10.47 -11.33 8.12
N ILE A 44 -9.26 -11.25 7.55
CA ILE A 44 -9.04 -10.55 6.27
C ILE A 44 -9.87 -11.21 5.16
N SER A 45 -9.84 -12.54 5.09
CA SER A 45 -10.60 -13.29 4.09
C SER A 45 -12.11 -13.05 4.21
N LYS A 46 -12.63 -13.06 5.44
CA LYS A 46 -14.04 -12.75 5.73
C LYS A 46 -14.39 -11.30 5.41
N LYS A 47 -13.55 -10.32 5.76
CA LYS A 47 -13.78 -8.89 5.47
C LYS A 47 -13.79 -8.60 3.97
N LYS A 48 -13.02 -9.37 3.18
CA LYS A 48 -12.99 -9.29 1.72
C LYS A 48 -14.09 -10.11 1.03
N GLY A 49 -14.83 -10.95 1.77
CA GLY A 49 -15.87 -11.80 1.20
C GLY A 49 -15.32 -12.88 0.26
N GLU A 50 -14.10 -13.35 0.53
CA GLU A 50 -13.42 -14.32 -0.34
C GLU A 50 -14.09 -15.71 -0.26
N PRO A 51 -14.07 -16.48 -1.37
CA PRO A 51 -14.57 -17.85 -1.38
C PRO A 51 -13.69 -18.78 -0.51
N GLN A 52 -14.27 -19.88 -0.02
CA GLN A 52 -13.59 -20.81 0.91
C GLN A 52 -12.24 -21.31 0.40
N TRP A 53 -12.14 -21.63 -0.90
CA TRP A 53 -10.88 -22.12 -1.48
C TRP A 53 -9.74 -21.09 -1.37
N MET A 54 -10.08 -19.79 -1.37
CA MET A 54 -9.09 -18.72 -1.22
C MET A 54 -8.63 -18.60 0.23
N LEU A 55 -9.54 -18.75 1.20
CA LEU A 55 -9.19 -18.84 2.61
C LEU A 55 -8.24 -20.03 2.86
N ASP A 56 -8.59 -21.20 2.35
CA ASP A 56 -7.78 -22.42 2.51
C ASP A 56 -6.38 -22.23 1.91
N TRP A 57 -6.30 -21.58 0.75
CA TRP A 57 -5.03 -21.25 0.12
C TRP A 57 -4.19 -20.29 0.96
N ARG A 58 -4.79 -19.24 1.53
CA ARG A 58 -4.11 -18.30 2.43
C ARG A 58 -3.60 -18.99 3.69
N LEU A 59 -4.41 -19.86 4.30
CA LEU A 59 -4.02 -20.62 5.50
C LEU A 59 -2.84 -21.55 5.20
N LYS A 60 -2.89 -22.27 4.08
CA LYS A 60 -1.77 -23.10 3.62
C LYS A 60 -0.50 -22.28 3.38
N ALA A 61 -0.61 -21.11 2.77
CA ALA A 61 0.53 -20.22 2.54
C ALA A 61 1.12 -19.72 3.87
N PHE A 62 0.27 -19.39 4.86
CA PHE A 62 0.70 -19.00 6.19
C PHE A 62 1.46 -20.13 6.91
N GLU A 63 0.94 -21.35 6.88
CA GLU A 63 1.62 -22.52 7.47
C GLU A 63 2.99 -22.77 6.83
N ILE A 64 3.09 -22.69 5.50
CA ILE A 64 4.35 -22.83 4.77
C ILE A 64 5.33 -21.74 5.20
N TRP A 65 4.87 -20.48 5.25
CA TRP A 65 5.70 -19.34 5.62
C TRP A 65 6.24 -19.44 7.04
N GLN A 66 5.46 -19.95 7.99
CA GLN A 66 5.92 -20.17 9.37
C GLN A 66 7.10 -21.16 9.46
N GLY A 67 7.20 -22.10 8.51
CA GLY A 67 8.31 -23.04 8.40
C GLY A 67 9.50 -22.53 7.56
N MET A 68 9.38 -21.36 6.91
CA MET A 68 10.44 -20.80 6.08
C MET A 68 11.48 -20.06 6.92
N THR A 69 12.74 -20.21 6.53
CA THR A 69 13.84 -19.38 7.02
C THR A 69 14.01 -18.17 6.11
N GLU A 70 14.17 -16.99 6.70
CA GLU A 70 14.46 -15.77 5.96
C GLU A 70 15.77 -15.92 5.15
N PRO A 71 15.77 -15.66 3.83
CA PRO A 71 16.95 -15.80 2.99
C PRO A 71 17.94 -14.64 3.21
N ASP A 72 19.24 -14.97 3.35
CA ASP A 72 20.33 -14.01 3.62
C ASP A 72 21.39 -13.98 2.50
N TRP A 73 21.04 -14.40 1.28
CA TRP A 73 21.97 -14.43 0.16
C TRP A 73 22.24 -13.04 -0.45
N ALA A 74 21.39 -12.06 -0.15
CA ALA A 74 21.52 -10.70 -0.65
C ALA A 74 22.53 -9.92 0.21
N LYS A 75 23.44 -9.16 -0.41
CA LYS A 75 24.37 -8.26 0.29
C LYS A 75 23.70 -6.97 0.77
N VAL A 76 22.53 -7.09 1.38
CA VAL A 76 21.74 -5.96 1.88
C VAL A 76 21.69 -6.10 3.40
N GLY A 77 22.34 -5.19 4.11
CA GLY A 77 22.25 -5.14 5.56
C GLY A 77 20.99 -4.40 5.98
N TYR A 78 19.98 -5.11 6.45
CA TYR A 78 18.78 -4.53 7.03
C TYR A 78 18.48 -5.15 8.40
N PRO A 79 17.88 -4.39 9.34
CA PRO A 79 17.41 -4.97 10.59
C PRO A 79 16.31 -5.98 10.30
N LYS A 80 16.32 -7.12 10.99
CA LYS A 80 15.27 -8.14 10.83
C LYS A 80 13.89 -7.55 11.06
N ILE A 81 12.96 -7.95 10.22
CA ILE A 81 11.57 -7.50 10.29
C ILE A 81 10.89 -8.21 11.46
N ASP A 82 10.35 -7.44 12.40
CA ASP A 82 9.42 -7.97 13.39
C ASP A 82 8.02 -8.05 12.78
N TYR A 83 7.70 -9.22 12.22
CA TYR A 83 6.39 -9.47 11.62
C TYR A 83 5.24 -9.34 12.62
N GLN A 84 5.48 -9.51 13.92
CA GLN A 84 4.42 -9.40 14.92
C GLN A 84 4.15 -7.94 15.35
N ALA A 85 5.05 -7.01 15.01
CA ALA A 85 4.85 -5.58 15.23
C ALA A 85 3.99 -4.90 14.14
N ILE A 86 3.59 -5.63 13.09
CA ILE A 86 2.87 -5.08 11.94
C ILE A 86 1.36 -5.29 12.11
N SER A 87 0.58 -4.25 11.78
CA SER A 87 -0.87 -4.40 11.56
C SER A 87 -1.13 -4.79 10.11
N TYR A 88 -1.84 -5.91 9.91
CA TYR A 88 -2.07 -6.50 8.58
C TYR A 88 -3.39 -6.09 7.93
N TRP A 89 -4.16 -5.23 8.58
CA TRP A 89 -5.41 -4.71 8.04
C TRP A 89 -5.67 -3.31 8.57
N SER A 90 -5.90 -2.38 7.63
CA SER A 90 -6.47 -1.07 7.88
C SER A 90 -7.48 -0.76 6.78
N ALA A 91 -8.62 -0.20 7.16
CA ALA A 91 -9.57 0.33 6.20
C ALA A 91 -10.23 1.61 6.75
N PRO A 92 -10.45 2.64 5.92
CA PRO A 92 -11.21 3.81 6.31
C PRO A 92 -12.63 3.39 6.72
N LYS A 93 -13.16 4.00 7.79
CA LYS A 93 -14.51 3.69 8.29
C LYS A 93 -15.60 3.98 7.27
N GLN A 94 -15.41 5.01 6.45
CA GLN A 94 -16.28 5.33 5.33
C GLN A 94 -15.62 4.85 4.05
N ARG A 95 -16.32 4.00 3.29
CA ARG A 95 -15.89 3.56 1.97
C ARG A 95 -16.51 4.51 0.94
N PRO A 96 -15.72 5.38 0.29
CA PRO A 96 -16.21 6.21 -0.81
C PRO A 96 -16.61 5.28 -1.95
N LYS A 97 -17.78 5.50 -2.56
CA LYS A 97 -18.21 4.76 -3.75
C LYS A 97 -17.79 5.44 -5.06
N SER A 98 -17.40 6.70 -4.97
CA SER A 98 -16.94 7.51 -6.09
C SER A 98 -15.86 8.48 -5.61
N LEU A 99 -15.12 9.05 -6.56
CA LEU A 99 -14.12 10.10 -6.29
C LEU A 99 -14.72 11.32 -5.58
N ASP A 100 -16.00 11.60 -5.76
CA ASP A 100 -16.70 12.74 -5.14
C ASP A 100 -17.07 12.50 -3.67
N GLU A 101 -17.13 11.23 -3.25
CA GLU A 101 -17.39 10.83 -1.85
C GLU A 101 -16.10 10.69 -1.04
N VAL A 102 -14.95 10.93 -1.66
CA VAL A 102 -13.64 10.79 -1.04
C VAL A 102 -13.37 11.97 -0.09
N ASP A 103 -12.82 11.67 1.09
CA ASP A 103 -12.38 12.70 2.04
C ASP A 103 -11.38 13.66 1.36
N PRO A 104 -11.58 14.99 1.44
CA PRO A 104 -10.67 15.98 0.87
C PRO A 104 -9.19 15.76 1.24
N LYS A 105 -8.90 15.24 2.44
CA LYS A 105 -7.52 14.94 2.85
C LYS A 105 -6.88 13.84 2.00
N LEU A 106 -7.67 12.88 1.52
CA LEU A 106 -7.20 11.82 0.64
C LEU A 106 -6.86 12.41 -0.74
N LEU A 107 -7.73 13.26 -1.29
CA LEU A 107 -7.45 13.99 -2.55
C LEU A 107 -6.17 14.82 -2.44
N GLU A 108 -6.00 15.58 -1.36
CA GLU A 108 -4.77 16.34 -1.09
C GLU A 108 -3.54 15.43 -0.99
N THR A 109 -3.68 14.22 -0.43
CA THR A 109 -2.58 13.26 -0.32
C THR A 109 -2.15 12.79 -1.70
N TYR A 110 -3.11 12.45 -2.57
CA TYR A 110 -2.84 12.06 -3.95
C TYR A 110 -2.23 13.21 -4.78
N GLU A 111 -2.68 14.45 -4.57
CA GLU A 111 -2.06 15.65 -5.15
C GLU A 111 -0.61 15.83 -4.69
N LYS A 112 -0.35 15.71 -3.38
CA LYS A 112 1.01 15.79 -2.81
C LYS A 112 1.93 14.70 -3.34
N LEU A 113 1.39 13.53 -3.66
CA LEU A 113 2.11 12.41 -4.27
C LEU A 113 2.30 12.57 -5.80
N GLY A 114 1.79 13.65 -6.41
CA GLY A 114 1.90 13.92 -7.85
C GLY A 114 0.95 13.07 -8.71
N VAL A 115 -0.12 12.55 -8.12
CA VAL A 115 -1.15 11.75 -8.80
C VAL A 115 -2.50 12.47 -8.71
N PRO A 116 -2.72 13.54 -9.49
CA PRO A 116 -3.99 14.26 -9.47
C PRO A 116 -5.10 13.35 -10.05
N LEU A 117 -6.01 12.90 -9.18
CA LEU A 117 -7.05 11.92 -9.53
C LEU A 117 -8.05 12.50 -10.54
N HIS A 118 -8.45 13.77 -10.38
CA HIS A 118 -9.37 14.45 -11.30
C HIS A 118 -8.75 14.72 -12.68
N GLU A 119 -7.50 15.19 -12.73
CA GLU A 119 -6.84 15.53 -13.99
C GLU A 119 -6.46 14.28 -14.80
N ARG A 120 -6.02 13.19 -14.14
CA ARG A 120 -5.69 11.94 -14.84
C ARG A 120 -6.92 11.21 -15.38
N ALA A 121 -8.06 11.30 -14.69
CA ALA A 121 -9.33 10.79 -15.21
C ALA A 121 -9.73 11.47 -16.52
N ALA A 122 -9.37 12.75 -16.70
CA ALA A 122 -9.72 13.53 -17.89
C ALA A 122 -8.65 13.55 -19.00
N LEU A 123 -7.35 13.48 -18.67
CA LEU A 123 -6.27 13.87 -19.60
C LEU A 123 -5.33 12.75 -20.07
N ALA A 124 -5.24 11.61 -19.37
CA ALA A 124 -4.07 10.74 -19.54
C ALA A 124 -4.28 9.44 -20.35
N GLY A 125 -5.51 8.97 -20.57
CA GLY A 125 -5.70 7.64 -21.19
C GLY A 125 -5.14 6.47 -20.37
N VAL A 126 -4.84 6.70 -19.08
CA VAL A 126 -4.22 5.73 -18.17
C VAL A 126 -5.27 5.24 -17.18
N ALA A 127 -5.46 3.92 -17.14
CA ALA A 127 -6.31 3.27 -16.15
C ALA A 127 -5.59 3.15 -14.81
N VAL A 128 -6.20 3.67 -13.74
CA VAL A 128 -5.64 3.71 -12.40
C VAL A 128 -6.64 3.11 -11.43
N ASP A 129 -6.21 2.14 -10.61
CA ASP A 129 -6.93 1.74 -9.40
C ASP A 129 -6.31 2.47 -8.20
N ALA A 130 -7.05 3.42 -7.63
CA ALA A 130 -6.64 4.18 -6.46
C ALA A 130 -6.93 3.33 -5.21
N VAL A 131 -5.89 2.71 -4.66
CA VAL A 131 -5.97 1.91 -3.42
C VAL A 131 -5.60 2.77 -2.23
N PHE A 132 -6.45 2.82 -1.22
CA PHE A 132 -6.15 3.46 0.07
C PHE A 132 -6.25 2.41 1.18
N ASP A 133 -5.16 2.21 1.91
CA ASP A 133 -4.96 1.07 2.81
C ASP A 133 -5.36 -0.27 2.15
N SER A 134 -6.30 -1.01 2.74
CA SER A 134 -6.71 -2.34 2.27
C SER A 134 -7.91 -2.30 1.31
N VAL A 135 -8.35 -1.11 0.86
CA VAL A 135 -9.54 -0.95 0.01
C VAL A 135 -9.26 -0.15 -1.27
N SER A 136 -9.82 -0.60 -2.40
CA SER A 136 -9.88 0.19 -3.63
C SER A 136 -10.95 1.26 -3.48
N VAL A 137 -10.60 2.50 -3.83
CA VAL A 137 -11.45 3.69 -3.71
C VAL A 137 -12.05 4.09 -5.05
N ALA A 138 -11.27 3.98 -6.14
CA ALA A 138 -11.75 4.31 -7.49
C ALA A 138 -10.93 3.61 -8.57
N THR A 139 -11.59 3.10 -9.59
CA THR A 139 -10.95 2.54 -10.79
C THR A 139 -11.35 3.37 -12.01
N THR A 140 -10.38 3.90 -12.77
CA THR A 140 -10.64 4.67 -14.00
C THR A 140 -10.49 3.82 -15.26
N PHE A 141 -11.08 4.26 -16.39
CA PHE A 141 -10.95 3.65 -17.73
C PHE A 141 -11.46 2.21 -17.91
N ARG A 142 -12.18 1.67 -16.92
CA ARG A 142 -12.74 0.31 -16.95
C ARG A 142 -13.62 0.03 -18.18
N GLU A 143 -14.51 0.95 -18.55
CA GLU A 143 -15.43 0.78 -19.69
C GLU A 143 -14.67 0.71 -21.02
N ASN A 144 -13.78 1.67 -21.27
CA ASN A 144 -12.95 1.71 -22.49
C ASN A 144 -12.06 0.46 -22.62
N LEU A 145 -11.50 -0.03 -21.52
CA LEU A 145 -10.69 -1.25 -21.51
C LEU A 145 -11.54 -2.51 -21.75
N ALA A 146 -12.74 -2.56 -21.17
CA ALA A 146 -13.68 -3.65 -21.38
C ALA A 146 -14.15 -3.72 -22.85
N GLU A 147 -14.38 -2.59 -23.51
CA GLU A 147 -14.68 -2.52 -24.95
C GLU A 147 -13.56 -3.12 -25.82
N ALA A 148 -12.30 -2.97 -25.39
CA ALA A 148 -11.14 -3.57 -26.03
C ALA A 148 -10.90 -5.04 -25.63
N GLY A 149 -11.76 -5.63 -24.79
CA GLY A 149 -11.64 -7.01 -24.30
C GLY A 149 -10.64 -7.19 -23.15
N VAL A 150 -10.20 -6.11 -22.51
CA VAL A 150 -9.26 -6.13 -21.38
C VAL A 150 -10.05 -6.22 -20.07
N ILE A 151 -9.72 -7.23 -19.24
CA ILE A 151 -10.26 -7.35 -17.87
C ILE A 151 -9.38 -6.53 -16.94
N PHE A 152 -9.86 -5.35 -16.56
CA PHE A 152 -9.20 -4.45 -15.60
C PHE A 152 -10.09 -4.22 -14.38
N CYS A 153 -9.82 -4.98 -13.33
CA CYS A 153 -10.53 -4.92 -12.06
C CYS A 153 -9.55 -5.10 -10.89
N SER A 154 -10.01 -4.80 -9.68
CA SER A 154 -9.24 -5.11 -8.47
C SER A 154 -9.15 -6.63 -8.27
N ILE A 155 -8.16 -7.10 -7.49
CA ILE A 155 -8.04 -8.53 -7.13
C ILE A 155 -9.30 -9.06 -6.40
N SER A 156 -10.09 -8.17 -5.77
CA SER A 156 -11.23 -8.57 -4.94
C SER A 156 -12.56 -8.59 -5.69
N GLU A 157 -12.59 -8.16 -6.96
CA GLU A 157 -13.78 -8.19 -7.82
C GLU A 157 -13.80 -9.47 -8.68
#